data_AF-A0A524AT93-F1
#
_entry.id   AF-A0A524AT93-F1
#
_cell.length_a   1.000
_cell.length_b   1.000
_cell.length_c   1.000
_cell.angle_alpha   90.00
_cell.angle_beta   90.00
_cell.angle_gamma   90.00
#
_symmetry.space_group_name_H-M   'P 1'
#
loop_
_entity.id
_entity.type
_entity.pdbx_description
1 polymer ?
#
loop_
_entity_poly.entity_id
_entity_poly.type
_entity_poly.pdbx_seq_one_letter_code
_entity_poly.pdbx_strand_id
1 'polypeptide(L)'
;MSAISQTSPTTMWLDEELRKEKAIVAQLRDVVDKQQILLADQAQRTSALEDRLVKLQGQLLRISEVEEALRHTRDELVLMLADLRQDQQQRQAESASIRRSEREQDVRAVEEIRLELQRFEPLEQTVSAREAEERRLNECVLRLEQSLETIVKRLSLQEEVGRQLADRIEHNSLGLGQMTETLADAEKDRHASSSRILSLETALPKLQQRVAELQSMREQLSRQQDELLESQRRAESERSRALTEWRRQMEGFAHQMEGWAEQLRYFADQHEKNRRVLREVEDLARQVSQQQDQLRQVQRIAEDRMRHDFREWRSENERRWAQELESRKQAEQAQAKLHGAHDQRLMALAQWRNDDLAQIGMLQERMDALFAQLKGEAERLREAQFSALQMQIKGYQNVLTEIQELLKNEEAAG
;
A
#
# COMPACT_ATOMS: atom_id res chain seq x y z
N MET A 1 295.85 -38.48 71.44
CA MET A 1 295.69 -38.51 72.91
C MET A 1 294.23 -38.46 73.24
N SER A 2 293.88 -39.12 74.36
CA SER A 2 292.64 -38.89 75.12
C SER A 2 291.42 -38.61 74.22
N ALA A 3 291.06 -39.39 73.18
CA ALA A 3 290.98 -40.83 72.85
C ALA A 3 289.53 -41.32 73.02
N ILE A 4 288.74 -41.80 72.04
CA ILE A 4 288.92 -42.44 70.71
C ILE A 4 287.46 -42.62 70.14
N SER A 5 287.09 -42.73 68.86
CA SER A 5 287.70 -42.48 67.55
C SER A 5 286.65 -42.59 66.42
N GLN A 6 286.46 -41.48 65.70
CA GLN A 6 286.00 -41.25 64.30
C GLN A 6 284.58 -41.69 63.83
N THR A 7 283.74 -40.74 63.38
CA THR A 7 282.66 -40.87 62.33
C THR A 7 281.94 -39.51 62.16
N SER A 8 282.16 -38.78 61.08
CA SER A 8 281.38 -38.77 59.82
C SER A 8 280.18 -37.78 59.81
N PRO A 9 280.02 -36.98 58.73
CA PRO A 9 279.08 -35.85 58.54
C PRO A 9 277.57 -36.16 58.52
N THR A 10 277.11 -37.24 59.15
CA THR A 10 275.74 -37.75 59.01
C THR A 10 274.73 -37.15 59.99
N THR A 11 275.14 -36.33 60.97
CA THR A 11 274.30 -36.03 62.15
C THR A 11 273.57 -34.69 62.18
N MET A 12 274.01 -33.61 61.53
CA MET A 12 273.23 -32.35 61.57
C MET A 12 272.05 -32.33 60.60
N TRP A 13 272.10 -33.12 59.53
CA TRP A 13 270.96 -33.32 58.63
C TRP A 13 269.76 -33.97 59.34
N LEU A 14 270.01 -34.73 60.42
CA LEU A 14 268.95 -35.34 61.23
C LEU A 14 268.14 -34.32 62.06
N ASP A 15 268.74 -33.21 62.50
CA ASP A 15 268.07 -32.28 63.42
C ASP A 15 267.09 -31.32 62.71
N GLU A 16 267.42 -30.87 61.50
CA GLU A 16 266.51 -30.01 60.72
C GLU A 16 265.30 -30.81 60.20
N GLU A 17 265.52 -32.07 59.84
CA GLU A 17 264.46 -32.97 59.40
C GLU A 17 263.49 -33.29 60.54
N LEU A 18 263.97 -33.33 61.79
CA LEU A 18 263.13 -33.45 62.99
C LEU A 18 262.17 -32.25 63.19
N ARG A 19 262.57 -31.05 62.77
CA ARG A 19 261.76 -29.83 62.87
C ARG A 19 260.63 -29.81 61.84
N LYS A 20 260.91 -30.27 60.62
CA LYS A 20 259.90 -30.48 59.57
C LYS A 20 258.90 -31.56 59.96
N GLU A 21 259.38 -32.68 60.50
CA GLU A 21 258.52 -33.75 61.00
C GLU A 21 257.52 -33.25 62.07
N LYS A 22 257.98 -32.47 63.05
CA LYS A 22 257.07 -31.90 64.07
C LYS A 22 256.03 -30.94 63.50
N ALA A 23 256.39 -30.13 62.50
CA ALA A 23 255.45 -29.24 61.83
C ALA A 23 254.41 -30.03 61.00
N ILE A 24 254.83 -31.11 60.34
CA ILE A 24 253.95 -32.02 59.61
C ILE A 24 252.99 -32.74 60.58
N VAL A 25 253.49 -33.17 61.75
CA VAL A 25 252.66 -33.83 62.78
C VAL A 25 251.60 -32.88 63.36
N ALA A 26 251.92 -31.59 63.55
CA ALA A 26 250.93 -30.59 63.98
C ALA A 26 249.86 -30.33 62.91
N GLN A 27 250.25 -30.26 61.63
CA GLN A 27 249.29 -30.14 60.52
C GLN A 27 248.40 -31.38 60.41
N LEU A 28 248.97 -32.58 60.58
CA LEU A 28 248.19 -33.81 60.55
C LEU A 28 247.18 -33.88 61.70
N ARG A 29 247.52 -33.39 62.90
CA ARG A 29 246.55 -33.28 64.01
C ARG A 29 245.42 -32.31 63.70
N ASP A 30 245.72 -31.14 63.15
CA ASP A 30 244.70 -30.16 62.77
C ASP A 30 243.78 -30.70 61.65
N VAL A 31 244.31 -31.52 60.73
CA VAL A 31 243.52 -32.25 59.72
C VAL A 31 242.66 -33.33 60.37
N VAL A 32 243.18 -34.08 61.34
CA VAL A 32 242.43 -35.13 62.05
C VAL A 32 241.28 -34.55 62.87
N ASP A 33 241.47 -33.44 63.57
CA ASP A 33 240.40 -32.78 64.34
C ASP A 33 239.30 -32.22 63.42
N LYS A 34 239.69 -31.60 62.29
CA LYS A 34 238.75 -31.15 61.25
C LYS A 34 237.98 -32.31 60.64
N GLN A 35 238.62 -33.45 60.43
CA GLN A 35 237.95 -34.66 59.93
C GLN A 35 236.98 -35.26 60.94
N GLN A 36 237.28 -35.23 62.25
CA GLN A 36 236.35 -35.67 63.29
C GLN A 36 235.09 -34.82 63.35
N ILE A 37 235.20 -33.50 63.21
CA ILE A 37 234.05 -32.59 63.15
C ILE A 37 233.19 -32.89 61.91
N LEU A 38 233.82 -33.10 60.75
CA LEU A 38 233.11 -33.46 59.52
C LEU A 38 232.41 -34.82 59.62
N LEU A 39 233.02 -35.80 60.28
CA LEU A 39 232.41 -37.12 60.51
C LEU A 39 231.19 -37.02 61.43
N ALA A 40 231.25 -36.19 62.48
CA ALA A 40 230.12 -35.95 63.36
C ALA A 40 228.95 -35.25 62.65
N ASP A 41 229.23 -34.23 61.83
CA ASP A 41 228.21 -33.53 61.02
C ASP A 41 227.59 -34.47 59.96
N GLN A 42 228.41 -35.32 59.33
CA GLN A 42 227.92 -36.32 58.39
C GLN A 42 226.99 -37.34 59.07
N ALA A 43 227.37 -37.86 60.26
CA ALA A 43 226.53 -38.80 61.01
C ALA A 43 225.16 -38.20 61.37
N GLN A 44 225.12 -36.91 61.71
CA GLN A 44 223.88 -36.20 62.02
C GLN A 44 222.99 -36.04 60.77
N ARG A 45 223.59 -35.81 59.60
CA ARG A 45 222.85 -35.76 58.32
C ARG A 45 222.32 -37.13 57.90
N THR A 46 223.07 -38.22 58.10
CA THR A 46 222.57 -39.56 57.79
C THR A 46 221.36 -39.91 58.64
N SER A 47 221.40 -39.65 59.96
CA SER A 47 220.24 -39.87 60.84
C SER A 47 219.02 -39.04 60.42
N ALA A 48 219.20 -37.77 60.05
CA ALA A 48 218.10 -36.92 59.58
C ALA A 48 217.49 -37.40 58.24
N LEU A 49 218.28 -38.03 57.38
CA LEU A 49 217.78 -38.62 56.13
C LEU A 49 217.01 -39.92 56.37
N GLU A 50 217.45 -40.74 57.32
CA GLU A 50 216.75 -41.97 57.72
C GLU A 50 215.36 -41.66 58.30
N ASP A 51 215.24 -40.66 59.17
CA ASP A 51 213.95 -40.21 59.71
C ASP A 51 212.97 -39.72 58.62
N ARG A 52 213.49 -39.05 57.57
CA ARG A 52 212.68 -38.64 56.41
C ARG A 52 212.23 -39.83 55.57
N LEU A 53 213.08 -40.84 55.40
CA LEU A 53 212.76 -42.06 54.66
C LEU A 53 211.63 -42.84 55.34
N VAL A 54 211.67 -42.98 56.67
CA VAL A 54 210.60 -43.62 57.45
C VAL A 54 209.27 -42.88 57.29
N LYS A 55 209.28 -41.54 57.33
CA LYS A 55 208.07 -40.73 57.10
C LYS A 55 207.50 -40.92 55.69
N LEU A 56 208.34 -40.97 54.66
CA LEU A 56 207.89 -41.18 53.29
C LEU A 56 207.32 -42.59 53.07
N GLN A 57 207.91 -43.62 53.68
CA GLN A 57 207.36 -44.97 53.66
C GLN A 57 205.97 -45.05 54.30
N GLY A 58 205.76 -44.37 55.44
CA GLY A 58 204.43 -44.30 56.07
C GLY A 58 203.39 -43.54 55.23
N GLN A 59 203.81 -42.52 54.48
CA GLN A 59 202.92 -41.80 53.55
C GLN A 59 202.56 -42.63 52.31
N LEU A 60 203.46 -43.49 51.82
CA LEU A 60 203.20 -44.38 50.69
C LEU A 60 202.13 -45.45 51.00
N LEU A 61 202.12 -46.00 52.22
CA LEU A 61 201.09 -46.96 52.66
C LEU A 61 199.68 -46.34 52.75
N ARG A 62 199.57 -45.04 53.04
CA ARG A 62 198.27 -44.33 53.06
C ARG A 62 197.66 -44.12 51.67
N ILE A 63 198.47 -44.13 50.61
CA ILE A 63 197.96 -43.95 49.24
C ILE A 63 197.15 -45.17 48.80
N SER A 64 197.56 -46.39 49.15
CA SER A 64 196.82 -47.61 48.81
C SER A 64 195.44 -47.70 49.48
N GLU A 65 195.32 -47.24 50.73
CA GLU A 65 194.03 -47.21 51.44
C GLU A 65 193.02 -46.24 50.78
N VAL A 66 193.51 -45.09 50.29
CA VAL A 66 192.69 -44.10 49.58
C VAL A 66 192.22 -44.62 48.23
N GLU A 67 193.06 -45.34 47.49
CA GLU A 67 192.68 -45.95 46.21
C GLU A 67 191.58 -47.00 46.37
N GLU A 68 191.60 -47.79 47.44
CA GLU A 68 190.59 -48.81 47.72
C GLU A 68 189.24 -48.19 48.10
N ALA A 69 189.24 -47.15 48.93
CA ALA A 69 188.04 -46.37 49.25
C ALA A 69 187.43 -45.67 48.01
N LEU A 70 188.28 -45.16 47.11
CA LEU A 70 187.84 -44.57 45.84
C LEU A 70 187.23 -45.62 44.90
N ARG A 71 187.75 -46.86 44.88
CA ARG A 71 187.14 -47.95 44.10
C ARG A 71 185.79 -48.35 44.65
N HIS A 72 185.67 -48.49 45.98
CA HIS A 72 184.41 -48.82 46.64
C HIS A 72 183.32 -47.78 46.34
N THR A 73 183.64 -46.50 46.56
CA THR A 73 182.69 -45.40 46.30
C THR A 73 182.33 -45.30 44.82
N ARG A 74 183.27 -45.55 43.90
CA ARG A 74 182.97 -45.61 42.47
C ARG A 74 181.99 -46.73 42.16
N ASP A 75 182.21 -47.93 42.69
CA ASP A 75 181.36 -49.09 42.41
C ASP A 75 179.95 -48.91 43.02
N GLU A 76 179.84 -48.33 44.21
CA GLU A 76 178.56 -47.90 44.80
C GLU A 76 177.85 -46.83 43.96
N LEU A 77 178.58 -45.83 43.45
CA LEU A 77 178.01 -44.81 42.58
C LEU A 77 177.51 -45.41 41.26
N VAL A 78 178.23 -46.39 40.69
CA VAL A 78 177.80 -47.10 39.47
C VAL A 78 176.52 -47.90 39.74
N LEU A 79 176.43 -48.59 40.88
CA LEU A 79 175.20 -49.29 41.28
C LEU A 79 174.03 -48.32 41.50
N MET A 80 174.25 -47.22 42.24
CA MET A 80 173.22 -46.19 42.43
C MET A 80 172.78 -45.55 41.11
N LEU A 81 173.71 -45.31 40.17
CA LEU A 81 173.38 -44.82 38.83
C LEU A 81 172.57 -45.83 38.03
N ALA A 82 172.89 -47.12 38.15
CA ALA A 82 172.13 -48.20 37.52
C ALA A 82 170.71 -48.29 38.11
N ASP A 83 170.57 -48.24 39.43
CA ASP A 83 169.28 -48.26 40.14
C ASP A 83 168.44 -47.03 39.79
N LEU A 84 169.02 -45.82 39.81
CA LEU A 84 168.33 -44.59 39.40
C LEU A 84 167.88 -44.66 37.94
N ARG A 85 168.68 -45.26 37.06
CA ARG A 85 168.31 -45.43 35.65
C ARG A 85 167.17 -46.43 35.49
N GLN A 86 167.19 -47.52 36.24
CA GLN A 86 166.12 -48.51 36.26
C GLN A 86 164.81 -47.92 36.81
N ASP A 87 164.86 -47.19 37.92
CA ASP A 87 163.72 -46.48 38.50
C ASP A 87 163.13 -45.45 37.53
N GLN A 88 163.99 -44.70 36.83
CA GLN A 88 163.54 -43.76 35.80
C GLN A 88 162.83 -44.46 34.65
N GLN A 89 163.38 -45.58 34.16
CA GLN A 89 162.74 -46.38 33.11
C GLN A 89 161.40 -46.97 33.57
N GLN A 90 161.34 -47.46 34.80
CA GLN A 90 160.12 -48.01 35.39
C GLN A 90 159.04 -46.95 35.55
N ARG A 91 159.36 -45.77 36.10
CA ARG A 91 158.41 -44.65 36.20
C ARG A 91 157.91 -44.17 34.85
N GLN A 92 158.77 -44.16 33.83
CA GLN A 92 158.37 -43.81 32.46
C GLN A 92 157.43 -44.85 31.86
N ALA A 93 157.71 -46.15 32.05
CA ALA A 93 156.86 -47.23 31.59
C ALA A 93 155.50 -47.24 32.31
N GLU A 94 155.48 -47.06 33.63
CA GLU A 94 154.28 -46.93 34.45
C GLU A 94 153.46 -45.71 34.04
N SER A 95 154.09 -44.54 33.88
CA SER A 95 153.41 -43.32 33.39
C SER A 95 152.85 -43.48 31.99
N ALA A 96 153.53 -44.21 31.09
CA ALA A 96 153.01 -44.51 29.76
C ALA A 96 151.84 -45.50 29.82
N SER A 97 151.89 -46.50 30.70
CA SER A 97 150.82 -47.48 30.91
C SER A 97 149.58 -46.83 31.52
N ILE A 98 149.74 -46.00 32.56
CA ILE A 98 148.65 -45.23 33.18
C ILE A 98 147.99 -44.35 32.13
N ARG A 99 148.75 -43.55 31.37
CA ARG A 99 148.19 -42.69 30.31
C ARG A 99 147.48 -43.46 29.20
N ARG A 100 147.90 -44.69 28.89
CA ARG A 100 147.17 -45.55 27.95
C ARG A 100 145.86 -46.03 28.55
N SER A 101 145.87 -46.49 29.81
CA SER A 101 144.65 -46.92 30.50
C SER A 101 143.63 -45.80 30.69
N GLU A 102 144.10 -44.58 31.02
CA GLU A 102 143.25 -43.38 31.12
C GLU A 102 142.62 -43.05 29.76
N ARG A 103 143.40 -43.06 28.68
CA ARG A 103 142.87 -42.83 27.32
C ARG A 103 141.86 -43.91 26.92
N GLU A 104 142.13 -45.18 27.22
CA GLU A 104 141.18 -46.26 26.94
C GLU A 104 139.89 -46.11 27.75
N GLN A 105 139.99 -45.67 29.01
CA GLN A 105 138.84 -45.37 29.85
C GLN A 105 138.04 -44.17 29.32
N ASP A 106 138.71 -43.09 28.92
CA ASP A 106 138.09 -41.91 28.31
C ASP A 106 137.40 -42.25 26.99
N VAL A 107 138.04 -43.07 26.14
CA VAL A 107 137.44 -43.53 24.87
C VAL A 107 136.17 -44.34 25.14
N ARG A 108 136.19 -45.25 26.12
CA ARG A 108 134.99 -46.02 26.51
C ARG A 108 133.89 -45.11 27.05
N ALA A 109 134.21 -44.13 27.89
CA ALA A 109 133.24 -43.17 28.40
C ALA A 109 132.61 -42.33 27.26
N VAL A 110 133.42 -41.90 26.29
CA VAL A 110 132.94 -41.18 25.11
C VAL A 110 132.07 -42.07 24.21
N GLU A 111 132.41 -43.35 24.05
CA GLU A 111 131.59 -44.31 23.31
C GLU A 111 130.25 -44.56 24.02
N GLU A 112 130.24 -44.70 25.34
CA GLU A 112 129.02 -44.84 26.14
C GLU A 112 128.12 -43.60 26.02
N ILE A 113 128.70 -42.40 26.18
CA ILE A 113 127.97 -41.13 25.97
C ILE A 113 127.41 -41.03 24.56
N ARG A 114 128.16 -41.45 23.53
CA ARG A 114 127.66 -41.48 22.14
C ARG A 114 126.49 -42.45 21.95
N LEU A 115 126.55 -43.63 22.56
CA LEU A 115 125.47 -44.60 22.52
C LEU A 115 124.22 -44.06 23.24
N GLU A 116 124.39 -43.38 24.37
CA GLU A 116 123.28 -42.71 25.06
C GLU A 116 122.69 -41.57 24.21
N LEU A 117 123.52 -40.75 23.57
CA LEU A 117 123.09 -39.72 22.62
C LEU A 117 122.30 -40.31 21.44
N GLN A 118 122.73 -41.45 20.89
CA GLN A 118 122.00 -42.15 19.83
C GLN A 118 120.61 -42.64 20.27
N ARG A 119 120.37 -42.85 21.57
CA ARG A 119 119.03 -43.20 22.08
C ARG A 119 118.05 -42.02 22.08
N PHE A 120 118.53 -40.78 21.96
CA PHE A 120 117.66 -39.60 21.82
C PHE A 120 117.09 -39.44 20.42
N GLU A 121 117.77 -39.92 19.38
CA GLU A 121 117.32 -39.81 17.98
C GLU A 121 115.92 -40.43 17.75
N PRO A 122 115.59 -41.65 18.24
CA PRO A 122 114.21 -42.15 18.17
C PRO A 122 113.20 -41.31 18.95
N LEU A 123 113.60 -40.70 20.07
CA LEU A 123 112.71 -39.85 20.87
C LEU A 123 112.35 -38.57 20.10
N GLU A 124 113.32 -37.92 19.45
CA GLU A 124 113.07 -36.76 18.59
C GLU A 124 112.13 -37.10 17.42
N GLN A 125 112.27 -38.29 16.83
CA GLN A 125 111.34 -38.79 15.82
C GLN A 125 109.93 -39.00 16.40
N THR A 126 109.79 -39.52 17.62
CA THR A 126 108.46 -39.64 18.26
C THR A 126 107.85 -38.30 18.63
N VAL A 127 108.67 -37.31 19.01
CA VAL A 127 108.20 -35.95 19.32
C VAL A 127 107.71 -35.26 18.05
N SER A 128 108.46 -35.33 16.94
CA SER A 128 107.99 -34.78 15.66
C SER A 128 106.72 -35.47 15.15
N ALA A 129 106.60 -36.80 15.34
CA ALA A 129 105.37 -37.53 15.03
C ALA A 129 104.19 -37.11 15.93
N ARG A 130 104.43 -36.88 17.22
CA ARG A 130 103.43 -36.34 18.17
C ARG A 130 102.97 -34.95 17.77
N GLU A 131 103.89 -34.04 17.43
CA GLU A 131 103.54 -32.69 16.97
C GLU A 131 102.71 -32.73 15.68
N ALA A 132 103.03 -33.64 14.75
CA ALA A 132 102.26 -33.82 13.53
C ALA A 132 100.83 -34.31 13.82
N GLU A 133 100.65 -35.27 14.73
CA GLU A 133 99.32 -35.71 15.18
C GLU A 133 98.58 -34.63 15.97
N GLU A 134 99.24 -33.85 16.82
CA GLU A 134 98.61 -32.72 17.52
C GLU A 134 98.10 -31.66 16.54
N ARG A 135 98.87 -31.33 15.50
CA ARG A 135 98.40 -30.45 14.42
C ARG A 135 97.19 -31.05 13.70
N ARG A 136 97.24 -32.34 13.37
CA ARG A 136 96.12 -33.06 12.73
C ARG A 136 94.86 -33.07 13.59
N LEU A 137 94.99 -33.32 14.89
CA LEU A 137 93.89 -33.30 15.85
C LEU A 137 93.30 -31.90 15.97
N ASN A 138 94.14 -30.86 16.06
CA ASN A 138 93.68 -29.47 16.08
C ASN A 138 92.91 -29.09 14.81
N GLU A 139 93.36 -29.53 13.63
CA GLU A 139 92.61 -29.33 12.38
C GLU A 139 91.27 -30.08 12.37
N CYS A 140 91.20 -31.28 12.95
CA CYS A 140 89.96 -32.03 13.10
C CYS A 140 89.00 -31.35 14.07
N VAL A 141 89.50 -30.84 15.20
CA VAL A 141 88.72 -30.07 16.17
C VAL A 141 88.16 -28.81 15.51
N LEU A 142 88.98 -28.04 14.79
CA LEU A 142 88.54 -26.83 14.09
C LEU A 142 87.45 -27.15 13.05
N ARG A 143 87.58 -28.25 12.30
CA ARG A 143 86.55 -28.71 11.36
C ARG A 143 85.26 -29.10 12.07
N LEU A 144 85.33 -29.74 13.24
CA LEU A 144 84.16 -30.07 14.05
C LEU A 144 83.48 -28.80 14.58
N GLU A 145 84.24 -27.84 15.09
CA GLU A 145 83.72 -26.55 15.55
C GLU A 145 82.98 -25.81 14.44
N GLN A 146 83.56 -25.73 13.24
CA GLN A 146 82.90 -25.12 12.07
C GLN A 146 81.62 -25.86 11.67
N SER A 147 81.61 -27.19 11.76
CA SER A 147 80.42 -28.01 11.47
C SER A 147 79.32 -27.78 12.51
N LEU A 148 79.69 -27.69 13.79
CA LEU A 148 78.78 -27.39 14.89
C LEU A 148 78.18 -25.99 14.74
N GLU A 149 78.99 -24.98 14.44
CA GLU A 149 78.49 -23.62 14.21
C GLU A 149 77.50 -23.57 13.03
N THR A 150 77.77 -24.33 11.97
CA THR A 150 76.86 -24.46 10.82
C THR A 150 75.54 -25.13 11.21
N ILE A 151 75.59 -26.19 12.01
CA ILE A 151 74.40 -26.87 12.52
C ILE A 151 73.58 -25.94 13.43
N VAL A 152 74.23 -25.21 14.33
CA VAL A 152 73.57 -24.24 15.23
C VAL A 152 72.88 -23.15 14.42
N LYS A 153 73.54 -22.59 13.40
CA LYS A 153 72.93 -21.60 12.49
C LYS A 153 71.73 -22.19 11.73
N ARG A 154 71.81 -23.46 11.32
CA ARG A 154 70.68 -24.14 10.65
C ARG A 154 69.52 -24.37 11.61
N LEU A 155 69.78 -24.77 12.85
CA LEU A 155 68.77 -24.98 13.88
C LEU A 155 68.06 -23.67 14.23
N SER A 156 68.79 -22.57 14.41
CA SER A 156 68.15 -21.26 14.69
C SER A 156 67.28 -20.78 13.53
N LEU A 157 67.70 -20.97 12.28
CA LEU A 157 66.86 -20.70 11.11
C LEU A 157 65.62 -21.59 11.06
N GLN A 158 65.74 -22.88 11.40
CA GLN A 158 64.59 -23.79 11.46
C GLN A 158 63.62 -23.43 12.57
N GLU A 159 64.10 -23.02 13.75
CA GLU A 159 63.26 -22.53 14.84
C GLU A 159 62.51 -21.26 14.45
N GLU A 160 63.18 -20.33 13.78
CA GLU A 160 62.56 -19.09 13.29
C GLU A 160 61.47 -19.38 12.24
N VAL A 161 61.75 -20.25 11.26
CA VAL A 161 60.75 -20.72 10.29
C VAL A 161 59.60 -21.45 11.00
N GLY A 162 59.90 -22.25 12.02
CA GLY A 162 58.90 -22.93 12.84
C GLY A 162 57.97 -21.96 13.56
N ARG A 163 58.51 -20.89 14.17
CA ARG A 163 57.73 -19.82 14.80
C ARG A 163 56.86 -19.10 13.77
N GLN A 164 57.42 -18.69 12.64
CA GLN A 164 56.67 -18.03 11.57
C GLN A 164 55.55 -18.92 11.02
N LEU A 165 55.77 -20.23 10.90
CA LEU A 165 54.72 -21.18 10.51
C LEU A 165 53.63 -21.29 11.59
N ALA A 166 54.00 -21.34 12.87
CA ALA A 166 53.04 -21.37 13.97
C ALA A 166 52.17 -20.10 13.99
N ASP A 167 52.78 -18.92 13.86
CA ASP A 167 52.06 -17.63 13.80
C ASP A 167 51.10 -17.58 12.60
N ARG A 168 51.54 -18.08 11.43
CA ARG A 168 50.67 -18.17 10.24
C ARG A 168 49.54 -19.17 10.41
N ILE A 169 49.76 -20.29 11.08
CA ILE A 169 48.72 -21.28 11.40
C ILE A 169 47.70 -20.66 12.36
N GLU A 170 48.15 -19.96 13.40
CA GLU A 170 47.27 -19.27 14.34
C GLU A 170 46.43 -18.19 13.64
N HIS A 171 47.07 -17.35 12.81
CA HIS A 171 46.38 -16.34 12.02
C HIS A 171 45.35 -16.96 11.07
N ASN A 172 45.72 -18.04 10.36
CA ASN A 172 44.80 -18.76 9.49
C ASN A 172 43.66 -19.41 10.29
N SER A 173 43.91 -19.93 11.48
CA SER A 173 42.88 -20.49 12.36
C SER A 173 41.88 -19.44 12.80
N LEU A 174 42.36 -18.24 13.16
CA LEU A 174 41.50 -17.10 13.49
C LEU A 174 40.67 -16.64 12.28
N GLY A 175 41.31 -16.51 11.11
CA GLY A 175 40.62 -16.16 9.87
C GLY A 175 39.57 -17.19 9.45
N LEU A 176 39.88 -18.49 9.60
CA LEU A 176 38.92 -19.57 9.38
C LEU A 176 37.74 -19.47 10.36
N GLY A 177 37.99 -19.17 11.63
CA GLY A 177 36.94 -18.96 12.63
C GLY A 177 36.01 -17.77 12.32
N GLN A 178 36.58 -16.65 11.87
CA GLN A 178 35.77 -15.51 11.41
C GLN A 178 34.97 -15.86 10.15
N MET A 179 35.56 -16.62 9.23
CA MET A 179 34.88 -17.06 8.01
C MET A 179 33.75 -18.05 8.33
N THR A 180 33.89 -18.94 9.31
CA THR A 180 32.80 -19.83 9.73
C THR A 180 31.68 -19.08 10.44
N GLU A 181 31.99 -18.06 11.24
CA GLU A 181 30.98 -17.19 11.87
C GLU A 181 30.17 -16.41 10.83
N THR A 182 30.85 -15.75 9.88
CA THR A 182 30.17 -15.04 8.77
C THR A 182 29.35 -15.97 7.88
N LEU A 183 29.81 -17.20 7.63
CA LEU A 183 29.01 -18.22 6.93
C LEU A 183 27.75 -18.59 7.72
N ALA A 184 27.86 -18.78 9.03
CA ALA A 184 26.71 -19.11 9.88
C ALA A 184 25.66 -17.97 9.89
N ASP A 185 26.10 -16.72 9.90
CA ASP A 185 25.20 -15.56 9.82
C ASP A 185 24.55 -15.43 8.43
N ALA A 186 25.31 -15.64 7.35
CA ALA A 186 24.75 -15.69 6.00
C ALA A 186 23.71 -16.83 5.83
N GLU A 187 23.92 -17.98 6.48
CA GLU A 187 22.93 -19.06 6.51
C GLU A 187 21.65 -18.66 7.24
N LYS A 188 21.74 -17.97 8.38
CA LYS A 188 20.56 -17.44 9.09
C LYS A 188 19.77 -16.47 8.21
N ASP A 189 20.45 -15.55 7.53
CA ASP A 189 19.82 -14.58 6.62
C ASP A 189 19.16 -15.26 5.42
N ARG A 190 19.81 -16.31 4.88
CA ARG A 190 19.24 -17.16 3.83
C ARG A 190 17.98 -17.87 4.31
N HIS A 191 17.98 -18.44 5.51
CA HIS A 191 16.80 -19.08 6.10
C HIS A 191 15.67 -18.08 6.34
N ALA A 192 15.98 -16.89 6.87
CA ALA A 192 15.01 -15.82 7.05
C ALA A 192 14.38 -15.39 5.71
N SER A 193 15.20 -15.20 4.67
CA SER A 193 14.74 -14.87 3.32
C SER A 193 13.87 -15.98 2.73
N SER A 194 14.26 -17.25 2.88
CA SER A 194 13.48 -18.41 2.42
C SER A 194 12.12 -18.47 3.12
N SER A 195 12.05 -18.19 4.43
CA SER A 195 10.77 -18.12 5.15
C SER A 195 9.85 -16.99 4.65
N ARG A 196 10.42 -15.82 4.30
CA ARG A 196 9.67 -14.71 3.71
C ARG A 196 9.15 -15.07 2.32
N ILE A 197 9.97 -15.72 1.48
CA ILE A 197 9.56 -16.20 0.17
C ILE A 197 8.38 -17.18 0.31
N LEU A 198 8.46 -18.15 1.21
CA LEU A 198 7.37 -19.10 1.45
C LEU A 198 6.08 -18.36 1.87
N SER A 199 6.17 -17.33 2.72
CA SER A 199 5.01 -16.52 3.11
C SER A 199 4.39 -15.78 1.90
N LEU A 200 5.22 -15.25 1.00
CA LEU A 200 4.77 -14.60 -0.23
C LEU A 200 4.13 -15.60 -1.19
N GLU A 201 4.71 -16.80 -1.34
CA GLU A 201 4.16 -17.89 -2.13
C GLU A 201 2.78 -18.32 -1.63
N THR A 202 2.52 -18.26 -0.32
CA THR A 202 1.17 -18.52 0.22
C THR A 202 0.20 -17.35 0.05
N ALA A 203 0.69 -16.11 -0.02
CA ALA A 203 -0.16 -14.92 -0.20
C ALA A 203 -0.56 -14.69 -1.66
N LEU A 204 0.33 -15.02 -2.60
CA LEU A 204 0.11 -14.89 -4.05
C LEU A 204 -1.18 -15.58 -4.55
N PRO A 205 -1.46 -16.86 -4.24
CA PRO A 205 -2.69 -17.52 -4.70
C PRO A 205 -3.95 -16.89 -4.11
N LYS A 206 -3.88 -16.36 -2.87
CA LYS A 206 -5.02 -15.63 -2.27
C LYS A 206 -5.29 -14.32 -3.01
N LEU A 207 -4.24 -13.60 -3.44
CA LEU A 207 -4.39 -12.40 -4.25
C LEU A 207 -4.92 -12.73 -5.65
N GLN A 208 -4.44 -13.82 -6.28
CA GLN A 208 -4.95 -14.30 -7.56
C GLN A 208 -6.44 -14.67 -7.46
N GLN A 209 -6.85 -15.35 -6.40
CA GLN A 209 -8.26 -15.67 -6.15
C GLN A 209 -9.11 -14.39 -6.01
N ARG A 210 -8.66 -13.41 -5.23
CA ARG A 210 -9.36 -12.12 -5.08
C ARG A 210 -9.48 -11.37 -6.41
N VAL A 211 -8.45 -11.41 -7.24
CA VAL A 211 -8.49 -10.80 -8.59
C VAL A 211 -9.50 -11.51 -9.47
N ALA A 212 -9.54 -12.84 -9.45
CA ALA A 212 -10.53 -13.64 -10.19
C ALA A 212 -11.97 -13.35 -9.72
N GLU A 213 -12.19 -13.21 -8.41
CA GLU A 213 -13.49 -12.82 -7.84
C GLU A 213 -13.91 -11.42 -8.33
N LEU A 214 -13.01 -10.43 -8.31
CA LEU A 214 -13.30 -9.08 -8.82
C LEU A 214 -13.59 -9.07 -10.33
N GLN A 215 -12.86 -9.87 -11.11
CA GLN A 215 -13.12 -10.03 -12.55
C GLN A 215 -14.52 -10.62 -12.78
N SER A 216 -14.90 -11.65 -12.02
CA SER A 216 -16.24 -12.24 -12.09
C SER A 216 -17.33 -11.23 -11.70
N MET A 217 -17.13 -10.46 -10.63
CA MET A 217 -18.07 -9.40 -10.23
C MET A 217 -18.21 -8.32 -11.31
N ARG A 218 -17.12 -7.93 -11.96
CA ARG A 218 -17.15 -6.98 -13.08
C ARG A 218 -17.94 -7.53 -14.26
N GLU A 219 -17.75 -8.79 -14.62
CA GLU A 219 -18.52 -9.43 -15.69
C GLU A 219 -20.01 -9.49 -15.36
N GLN A 220 -20.36 -9.84 -14.12
CA GLN A 220 -21.76 -9.85 -13.65
C GLN A 220 -22.38 -8.46 -13.71
N LEU A 221 -21.67 -7.43 -13.25
CA LEU A 221 -22.14 -6.04 -13.29
C LEU A 221 -22.32 -5.55 -14.72
N SER A 222 -21.40 -5.90 -15.64
CA SER A 222 -21.55 -5.58 -17.07
C SER A 222 -22.80 -6.22 -17.65
N ARG A 223 -23.04 -7.52 -17.37
CA ARG A 223 -24.26 -8.21 -17.83
C ARG A 223 -25.53 -7.57 -17.26
N GLN A 224 -25.55 -7.23 -15.98
CA GLN A 224 -26.67 -6.53 -15.35
C GLN A 224 -26.92 -5.15 -15.97
N GLN A 225 -25.86 -4.41 -16.32
CA GLN A 225 -25.98 -3.13 -17.02
C GLN A 225 -26.57 -3.31 -18.43
N ASP A 226 -26.11 -4.30 -19.19
CA ASP A 226 -26.63 -4.59 -20.52
C ASP A 226 -28.11 -4.99 -20.46
N GLU A 227 -28.49 -5.89 -19.53
CA GLU A 227 -29.88 -6.28 -19.29
C GLU A 227 -30.77 -5.09 -18.92
N LEU A 228 -30.26 -4.18 -18.06
CA LEU A 228 -30.97 -2.97 -17.67
C LEU A 228 -31.16 -2.03 -18.86
N LEU A 229 -30.13 -1.80 -19.67
CA LEU A 229 -30.23 -0.97 -20.88
C LEU A 229 -31.21 -1.59 -21.89
N GLU A 230 -31.19 -2.89 -22.09
CA GLU A 230 -32.16 -3.58 -22.94
C GLU A 230 -33.59 -3.46 -22.39
N SER A 231 -33.78 -3.61 -21.07
CA SER A 231 -35.10 -3.44 -20.44
C SER A 231 -35.64 -2.01 -20.62
N GLN A 232 -34.77 -1.01 -20.50
CA GLN A 232 -35.13 0.39 -20.74
C GLN A 232 -35.50 0.62 -22.21
N ARG A 233 -34.72 0.08 -23.16
CA ARG A 233 -35.04 0.16 -24.60
C ARG A 233 -36.37 -0.49 -24.93
N ARG A 234 -36.67 -1.66 -24.35
CA ARG A 234 -37.97 -2.34 -24.51
C ARG A 234 -39.10 -1.48 -23.96
N ALA A 235 -38.97 -0.98 -22.74
CA ALA A 235 -39.97 -0.12 -22.10
C ALA A 235 -40.19 1.21 -22.84
N GLU A 236 -39.15 1.79 -23.43
CA GLU A 236 -39.26 2.99 -24.26
C GLU A 236 -39.96 2.69 -25.60
N SER A 237 -39.65 1.55 -26.22
CA SER A 237 -40.36 1.09 -27.43
C SER A 237 -41.85 0.84 -27.15
N GLU A 238 -42.17 0.18 -26.03
CA GLU A 238 -43.55 -0.04 -25.57
C GLU A 238 -44.29 1.28 -25.29
N ARG A 239 -43.64 2.22 -24.58
CA ARG A 239 -44.20 3.57 -24.34
C ARG A 239 -44.46 4.31 -25.65
N SER A 240 -43.52 4.27 -26.59
CA SER A 240 -43.66 4.90 -27.91
C SER A 240 -44.84 4.30 -28.70
N ARG A 241 -44.98 2.96 -28.68
CA ARG A 241 -46.13 2.26 -29.30
C ARG A 241 -47.45 2.68 -28.64
N ALA A 242 -47.52 2.68 -27.31
CA ALA A 242 -48.71 3.09 -26.57
C ALA A 242 -49.09 4.56 -26.86
N LEU A 243 -48.12 5.48 -26.89
CA LEU A 243 -48.35 6.88 -27.27
C LEU A 243 -48.83 7.02 -28.71
N THR A 244 -48.29 6.23 -29.64
CA THR A 244 -48.73 6.23 -31.05
C THR A 244 -50.16 5.71 -31.17
N GLU A 245 -50.52 4.66 -30.42
CA GLU A 245 -51.87 4.14 -30.39
C GLU A 245 -52.85 5.13 -29.76
N TRP A 246 -52.49 5.77 -28.64
CA TRP A 246 -53.29 6.82 -28.00
C TRP A 246 -53.47 8.02 -28.92
N ARG A 247 -52.43 8.44 -29.65
CA ARG A 247 -52.55 9.49 -30.66
C ARG A 247 -53.59 9.11 -31.72
N ARG A 248 -53.52 7.89 -32.25
CA ARG A 248 -54.50 7.39 -33.22
C ARG A 248 -55.93 7.35 -32.66
N GLN A 249 -56.10 6.92 -31.40
CA GLN A 249 -57.40 6.92 -30.72
C GLN A 249 -57.93 8.35 -30.55
N MET A 250 -57.09 9.29 -30.11
CA MET A 250 -57.46 10.69 -29.95
C MET A 250 -57.79 11.37 -31.28
N GLU A 251 -57.04 11.08 -32.35
CA GLU A 251 -57.40 11.50 -33.71
C GLU A 251 -58.76 10.92 -34.10
N GLY A 252 -59.01 9.64 -33.84
CA GLY A 252 -60.32 9.03 -34.06
C GLY A 252 -61.46 9.73 -33.29
N PHE A 253 -61.26 10.05 -32.01
CA PHE A 253 -62.21 10.82 -31.22
C PHE A 253 -62.40 12.24 -31.75
N ALA A 254 -61.34 12.90 -32.21
CA ALA A 254 -61.43 14.23 -32.81
C ALA A 254 -62.31 14.21 -34.06
N HIS A 255 -62.10 13.25 -34.97
CA HIS A 255 -62.96 13.08 -36.15
C HIS A 255 -64.42 12.76 -35.77
N GLN A 256 -64.64 11.94 -34.75
CA GLN A 256 -65.99 11.68 -34.24
C GLN A 256 -66.63 12.97 -33.71
N MET A 257 -65.91 13.76 -32.91
CA MET A 257 -66.40 15.03 -32.38
C MET A 257 -66.70 16.04 -33.49
N GLU A 258 -65.88 16.10 -34.55
CA GLU A 258 -66.18 16.90 -35.74
C GLU A 258 -67.48 16.43 -36.41
N GLY A 259 -67.65 15.13 -36.62
CA GLY A 259 -68.90 14.57 -37.14
C GLY A 259 -70.12 14.89 -36.26
N TRP A 260 -69.98 14.83 -34.93
CA TRP A 260 -71.04 15.24 -33.99
C TRP A 260 -71.33 16.74 -34.06
N ALA A 261 -70.29 17.57 -34.20
CA ALA A 261 -70.46 19.01 -34.37
C ALA A 261 -71.20 19.34 -35.67
N GLU A 262 -70.90 18.64 -36.76
CA GLU A 262 -71.64 18.74 -38.03
C GLU A 262 -73.08 18.28 -37.90
N GLN A 263 -73.33 17.16 -37.22
CA GLN A 263 -74.70 16.69 -36.93
C GLN A 263 -75.48 17.68 -36.08
N LEU A 264 -74.87 18.25 -35.04
CA LEU A 264 -75.50 19.27 -34.20
C LEU A 264 -75.79 20.55 -35.00
N ARG A 265 -74.89 20.97 -35.90
CA ARG A 265 -75.15 22.08 -36.84
C ARG A 265 -76.33 21.75 -37.75
N TYR A 266 -76.37 20.54 -38.33
CA TYR A 266 -77.49 20.09 -39.13
C TYR A 266 -78.81 20.10 -38.35
N PHE A 267 -78.84 19.54 -37.13
CA PHE A 267 -80.03 19.58 -36.28
C PHE A 267 -80.43 21.00 -35.91
N ALA A 268 -79.47 21.88 -35.58
CA ALA A 268 -79.74 23.29 -35.31
C ALA A 268 -80.38 23.98 -36.53
N ASP A 269 -79.84 23.77 -37.72
CA ASP A 269 -80.40 24.28 -38.98
C ASP A 269 -81.81 23.72 -39.25
N GLN A 270 -82.03 22.42 -39.00
CA GLN A 270 -83.36 21.80 -39.12
C GLN A 270 -84.34 22.34 -38.07
N HIS A 271 -83.89 22.56 -36.84
CA HIS A 271 -84.70 23.19 -35.80
C HIS A 271 -85.08 24.62 -36.18
N GLU A 272 -84.17 25.39 -36.79
CA GLU A 272 -84.49 26.73 -37.26
C GLU A 272 -85.45 26.71 -38.46
N LYS A 273 -85.25 25.80 -39.42
CA LYS A 273 -86.20 25.56 -40.52
C LYS A 273 -87.58 25.16 -39.99
N ASN A 274 -87.64 24.20 -39.06
CA ASN A 274 -88.89 23.79 -38.42
C ASN A 274 -89.55 24.94 -37.65
N ARG A 275 -88.77 25.80 -36.98
CA ARG A 275 -89.32 27.02 -36.36
C ARG A 275 -89.86 28.01 -37.39
N ARG A 276 -89.21 28.17 -38.55
CA ARG A 276 -89.74 29.00 -39.65
C ARG A 276 -91.05 28.43 -40.18
N VAL A 277 -91.10 27.13 -40.46
CA VAL A 277 -92.33 26.45 -40.87
C VAL A 277 -93.41 26.56 -39.80
N LEU A 278 -93.09 26.41 -38.51
CA LEU A 278 -94.05 26.62 -37.42
C LEU A 278 -94.58 28.05 -37.40
N ARG A 279 -93.73 29.07 -37.59
CA ARG A 279 -94.19 30.47 -37.73
C ARG A 279 -95.08 30.66 -38.95
N GLU A 280 -94.72 30.07 -40.09
CA GLU A 280 -95.55 30.10 -41.31
C GLU A 280 -96.90 29.41 -41.09
N VAL A 281 -96.93 28.28 -40.37
CA VAL A 281 -98.17 27.58 -39.99
C VAL A 281 -98.99 28.40 -38.99
N GLU A 282 -98.36 29.04 -38.01
CA GLU A 282 -99.04 29.96 -37.08
C GLU A 282 -99.63 31.16 -37.82
N ASP A 283 -98.88 31.75 -38.75
CA ASP A 283 -99.36 32.85 -39.57
C ASP A 283 -100.49 32.41 -40.52
N LEU A 284 -100.40 31.21 -41.11
CA LEU A 284 -101.47 30.61 -41.90
C LEU A 284 -102.70 30.31 -41.03
N ALA A 285 -102.51 29.81 -39.81
CA ALA A 285 -103.61 29.60 -38.85
C ALA A 285 -104.27 30.93 -38.46
N ARG A 286 -103.49 32.01 -38.26
CA ARG A 286 -104.03 33.36 -38.06
C ARG A 286 -104.78 33.84 -39.30
N GLN A 287 -104.26 33.62 -40.51
CA GLN A 287 -104.94 33.98 -41.75
C GLN A 287 -106.24 33.20 -41.94
N VAL A 288 -106.26 31.90 -41.66
CA VAL A 288 -107.47 31.06 -41.72
C VAL A 288 -108.47 31.50 -40.66
N SER A 289 -108.04 31.83 -39.43
CA SER A 289 -108.92 32.38 -38.40
C SER A 289 -109.50 33.73 -38.85
N GLN A 290 -108.68 34.62 -39.42
CA GLN A 290 -109.14 35.89 -39.98
C GLN A 290 -110.11 35.68 -41.14
N GLN A 291 -109.86 34.73 -42.04
CA GLN A 291 -110.77 34.37 -43.12
C GLN A 291 -112.06 33.76 -42.60
N GLN A 292 -112.00 32.95 -41.53
CA GLN A 292 -113.18 32.39 -40.87
C GLN A 292 -113.99 33.46 -40.17
N ASP A 293 -113.35 34.46 -39.54
CA ASP A 293 -114.02 35.60 -38.94
C ASP A 293 -114.59 36.56 -39.99
N GLN A 294 -113.88 36.76 -41.11
CA GLN A 294 -114.39 37.47 -42.29
C GLN A 294 -115.57 36.73 -42.90
N LEU A 295 -115.52 35.40 -43.03
CA LEU A 295 -116.64 34.57 -43.48
C LEU A 295 -117.82 34.67 -42.51
N ARG A 296 -117.57 34.63 -41.19
CA ARG A 296 -118.61 34.84 -40.17
C ARG A 296 -119.18 36.26 -40.24
N GLN A 297 -118.37 37.28 -40.52
CA GLN A 297 -118.85 38.65 -40.72
C GLN A 297 -119.66 38.77 -42.00
N VAL A 298 -119.20 38.22 -43.12
CA VAL A 298 -119.95 38.18 -44.39
C VAL A 298 -121.24 37.41 -44.21
N GLN A 299 -121.23 36.30 -43.47
CA GLN A 299 -122.42 35.52 -43.15
C GLN A 299 -123.37 36.30 -42.23
N ARG A 300 -122.88 36.99 -41.21
CA ARG A 300 -123.69 37.90 -40.37
C ARG A 300 -124.28 39.04 -41.18
N ILE A 301 -123.50 39.67 -42.06
CA ILE A 301 -123.97 40.75 -42.96
C ILE A 301 -125.02 40.20 -43.94
N ALA A 302 -124.85 38.99 -44.45
CA ALA A 302 -125.83 38.33 -45.30
C ALA A 302 -127.11 37.98 -44.52
N GLU A 303 -127.00 37.46 -43.31
CA GLU A 303 -128.13 37.18 -42.41
C GLU A 303 -128.84 38.47 -42.00
N ASP A 304 -128.10 39.55 -41.72
CA ASP A 304 -128.65 40.85 -41.35
C ASP A 304 -129.29 41.55 -42.55
N ARG A 305 -128.73 41.44 -43.76
CA ARG A 305 -129.39 41.85 -45.01
C ARG A 305 -130.68 41.06 -45.23
N MET A 306 -130.63 39.73 -45.15
CA MET A 306 -131.84 38.90 -45.26
C MET A 306 -132.88 39.27 -44.21
N ARG A 307 -132.50 39.53 -42.96
CA ARG A 307 -133.41 39.98 -41.89
C ARG A 307 -133.94 41.40 -42.09
N HIS A 308 -133.16 42.26 -42.73
CA HIS A 308 -133.57 43.62 -43.07
C HIS A 308 -134.58 43.56 -44.21
N ASP A 309 -134.26 42.88 -45.31
CA ASP A 309 -135.14 42.64 -46.45
C ASP A 309 -136.45 41.98 -46.00
N PHE A 310 -136.38 41.01 -45.08
CA PHE A 310 -137.58 40.35 -44.53
C PHE A 310 -138.42 41.31 -43.67
N ARG A 311 -137.80 42.25 -42.95
CA ARG A 311 -138.51 43.27 -42.16
C ARG A 311 -139.11 44.34 -43.06
N GLU A 312 -138.39 44.78 -44.09
CA GLU A 312 -138.89 45.72 -45.09
C GLU A 312 -140.06 45.11 -45.85
N TRP A 313 -139.93 43.87 -46.35
CA TRP A 313 -141.03 43.14 -46.97
C TRP A 313 -142.24 43.02 -46.03
N ARG A 314 -142.02 42.69 -44.75
CA ARG A 314 -143.12 42.63 -43.76
C ARG A 314 -143.78 44.00 -43.57
N SER A 315 -143.01 45.08 -43.48
CA SER A 315 -143.51 46.44 -43.31
C SER A 315 -144.23 46.99 -44.56
N GLU A 316 -143.77 46.62 -45.75
CA GLU A 316 -144.43 46.94 -47.02
C GLU A 316 -145.73 46.15 -47.16
N ASN A 317 -145.74 44.89 -46.73
CA ASN A 317 -146.93 44.07 -46.74
C ASN A 317 -147.94 44.60 -45.69
N GLU A 318 -147.50 44.97 -44.48
CA GLU A 318 -148.33 45.65 -43.49
C GLU A 318 -148.86 47.00 -44.01
N ARG A 319 -148.06 47.76 -44.77
CA ARG A 319 -148.54 48.98 -45.46
C ARG A 319 -149.57 48.70 -46.53
N ARG A 320 -149.39 47.64 -47.35
CA ARG A 320 -150.38 47.23 -48.36
C ARG A 320 -151.68 46.78 -47.71
N TRP A 321 -151.60 45.99 -46.64
CA TRP A 321 -152.75 45.55 -45.86
C TRP A 321 -153.43 46.70 -45.13
N ALA A 322 -152.69 47.68 -44.61
CA ALA A 322 -153.26 48.89 -44.03
C ALA A 322 -153.97 49.73 -45.09
N GLN A 323 -153.39 49.90 -46.30
CA GLN A 323 -154.04 50.60 -47.42
C GLN A 323 -155.29 49.86 -47.93
N GLU A 324 -155.27 48.54 -48.01
CA GLU A 324 -156.45 47.74 -48.37
C GLU A 324 -157.54 47.78 -47.30
N LEU A 325 -157.16 47.80 -46.01
CA LEU A 325 -158.10 47.95 -44.90
C LEU A 325 -158.70 49.36 -44.87
N GLU A 326 -157.91 50.40 -45.15
CA GLU A 326 -158.40 51.78 -45.26
C GLU A 326 -159.33 51.95 -46.47
N SER A 327 -158.99 51.35 -47.62
CA SER A 327 -159.84 51.32 -48.82
C SER A 327 -161.16 50.57 -48.59
N ARG A 328 -161.11 49.42 -47.89
CA ARG A 328 -162.32 48.69 -47.46
C ARG A 328 -163.17 49.50 -46.49
N LYS A 329 -162.57 50.15 -45.49
CA LYS A 329 -163.29 51.01 -44.55
C LYS A 329 -163.94 52.22 -45.25
N GLN A 330 -163.29 52.81 -46.25
CA GLN A 330 -163.87 53.90 -47.04
C GLN A 330 -165.02 53.41 -47.92
N ALA A 331 -164.94 52.20 -48.49
CA ALA A 331 -166.02 51.57 -49.22
C ALA A 331 -167.24 51.24 -48.32
N GLU A 332 -166.99 50.71 -47.11
CA GLU A 332 -168.03 50.43 -46.11
C GLU A 332 -168.68 51.71 -45.58
N GLN A 333 -167.91 52.79 -45.35
CA GLN A 333 -168.46 54.09 -44.96
C GLN A 333 -169.28 54.74 -46.09
N ALA A 334 -168.92 54.53 -47.36
CA ALA A 334 -169.71 54.98 -48.50
C ALA A 334 -171.01 54.18 -48.63
N GLN A 335 -170.97 52.85 -48.44
CA GLN A 335 -172.17 52.00 -48.41
C GLN A 335 -173.08 52.32 -47.21
N ALA A 336 -172.53 52.55 -46.02
CA ALA A 336 -173.31 52.95 -44.84
C ALA A 336 -174.03 54.29 -45.03
N LYS A 337 -173.41 55.26 -45.74
CA LYS A 337 -174.05 56.53 -46.10
C LYS A 337 -175.17 56.36 -47.13
N LEU A 338 -175.02 55.45 -48.10
CA LEU A 338 -176.08 55.11 -49.04
C LEU A 338 -177.23 54.37 -48.36
N HIS A 339 -176.95 53.40 -47.50
CA HIS A 339 -177.96 52.67 -46.73
C HIS A 339 -178.70 53.58 -45.75
N GLY A 340 -178.00 54.49 -45.05
CA GLY A 340 -178.65 55.49 -44.19
C GLY A 340 -179.56 56.46 -44.95
N ALA A 341 -179.21 56.85 -46.18
CA ALA A 341 -180.06 57.68 -47.03
C ALA A 341 -181.30 56.93 -47.54
N HIS A 342 -181.19 55.61 -47.76
CA HIS A 342 -182.33 54.75 -48.12
C HIS A 342 -183.26 54.50 -46.93
N ASP A 343 -182.72 54.32 -45.73
CA ASP A 343 -183.51 54.13 -44.50
C ASP A 343 -184.29 55.39 -44.09
N GLN A 344 -183.71 56.58 -44.28
CA GLN A 344 -184.41 57.85 -44.05
C GLN A 344 -185.58 58.05 -45.03
N ARG A 345 -185.45 57.59 -46.29
CA ARG A 345 -186.55 57.60 -47.27
C ARG A 345 -187.65 56.59 -46.93
N LEU A 346 -187.28 55.41 -46.41
CA LEU A 346 -188.24 54.39 -45.98
C LEU A 346 -189.00 54.81 -44.70
N MET A 347 -188.33 55.48 -43.75
CA MET A 347 -188.99 56.03 -42.57
C MET A 347 -189.99 57.14 -42.93
N ALA A 348 -189.63 58.03 -43.87
CA ALA A 348 -190.55 59.08 -44.35
C ALA A 348 -191.79 58.49 -45.04
N LEU A 349 -191.64 57.42 -45.82
CA LEU A 349 -192.75 56.71 -46.46
C LEU A 349 -193.61 55.94 -45.43
N ALA A 350 -193.00 55.38 -44.38
CA ALA A 350 -193.71 54.70 -43.30
C ALA A 350 -194.51 55.66 -42.41
N GLN A 351 -193.98 56.85 -42.13
CA GLN A 351 -194.71 57.91 -41.42
C GLN A 351 -195.91 58.41 -42.23
N TRP A 352 -195.72 58.68 -43.53
CA TRP A 352 -196.81 59.11 -44.41
C TRP A 352 -197.94 58.08 -44.48
N ARG A 353 -197.60 56.79 -44.55
CA ARG A 353 -198.57 55.69 -44.52
C ARG A 353 -199.34 55.59 -43.19
N ASN A 354 -198.67 55.82 -42.06
CA ASN A 354 -199.32 55.77 -40.75
C ASN A 354 -200.26 56.97 -40.54
N ASP A 355 -199.90 58.14 -41.07
CA ASP A 355 -200.73 59.34 -41.01
C ASP A 355 -202.02 59.18 -41.85
N ASP A 356 -201.94 58.54 -43.03
CA ASP A 356 -203.10 58.23 -43.86
C ASP A 356 -204.03 57.18 -43.20
N LEU A 357 -203.45 56.15 -42.56
CA LEU A 357 -204.23 55.13 -41.85
C LEU A 357 -204.95 55.71 -40.63
N ALA A 358 -204.35 56.68 -39.93
CA ALA A 358 -204.98 57.39 -38.82
C ALA A 358 -206.15 58.27 -39.28
N GLN A 359 -206.06 58.91 -40.45
CA GLN A 359 -207.16 59.69 -41.02
C GLN A 359 -208.34 58.82 -41.46
N ILE A 360 -208.08 57.63 -42.00
CA ILE A 360 -209.13 56.68 -42.40
C ILE A 360 -209.85 56.09 -41.17
N GLY A 361 -209.11 55.81 -40.09
CA GLY A 361 -209.70 55.35 -38.82
C GLY A 361 -210.65 56.37 -38.20
N MET A 362 -210.26 57.66 -38.20
CA MET A 362 -211.12 58.74 -37.69
C MET A 362 -212.41 58.94 -38.50
N LEU A 363 -212.39 58.64 -39.81
CA LEU A 363 -213.59 58.71 -40.66
C LEU A 363 -214.53 57.52 -40.43
N GLN A 364 -213.99 56.33 -40.12
CA GLN A 364 -214.79 55.15 -39.81
C GLN A 364 -215.50 55.27 -38.46
N GLU A 365 -214.81 55.70 -37.40
CA GLU A 365 -215.44 55.91 -36.09
C GLU A 365 -216.59 56.94 -36.14
N ARG A 366 -216.45 57.94 -37.01
CA ARG A 366 -217.47 58.96 -37.21
C ARG A 366 -218.70 58.45 -37.98
N MET A 367 -218.54 57.48 -38.87
CA MET A 367 -219.68 56.82 -39.51
C MET A 367 -220.41 55.88 -38.54
N ASP A 368 -219.67 55.14 -37.71
CA ASP A 368 -220.27 54.22 -36.74
C ASP A 368 -221.07 54.95 -35.67
N ALA A 369 -220.62 56.14 -35.24
CA ALA A 369 -221.36 57.00 -34.33
C ALA A 369 -222.70 57.50 -34.90
N LEU A 370 -222.76 57.80 -36.21
CA LEU A 370 -223.99 58.24 -36.87
C LEU A 370 -224.98 57.09 -37.06
N PHE A 371 -224.51 55.88 -37.34
CA PHE A 371 -225.36 54.69 -37.39
C PHE A 371 -225.94 54.32 -36.02
N ALA A 372 -225.18 54.51 -34.94
CA ALA A 372 -225.67 54.31 -33.58
C ALA A 372 -226.78 55.29 -33.20
N GLN A 373 -226.68 56.56 -33.62
CA GLN A 373 -227.72 57.57 -33.36
C GLN A 373 -229.04 57.25 -34.08
N LEU A 374 -228.98 56.86 -35.35
CA LEU A 374 -230.17 56.46 -36.12
C LEU A 374 -230.88 55.23 -35.53
N LYS A 375 -230.11 54.31 -34.94
CA LYS A 375 -230.66 53.12 -34.27
C LYS A 375 -231.38 53.48 -32.97
N GLY A 376 -230.82 54.41 -32.20
CA GLY A 376 -231.43 54.89 -30.95
C GLY A 376 -232.73 55.66 -31.14
N GLU A 377 -232.89 56.40 -32.24
CA GLU A 377 -234.15 57.10 -32.53
C GLU A 377 -235.26 56.16 -33.00
N ALA A 378 -234.91 55.08 -33.70
CA ALA A 378 -235.86 54.04 -34.10
C ALA A 378 -236.37 53.21 -32.90
N GLU A 379 -235.53 52.99 -31.88
CA GLU A 379 -235.93 52.27 -30.66
C GLU A 379 -236.85 53.13 -29.77
N ARG A 380 -236.65 54.44 -29.70
CA ARG A 380 -237.54 55.36 -28.98
C ARG A 380 -238.94 55.46 -29.60
N LEU A 381 -239.02 55.42 -30.93
CA LEU A 381 -240.30 55.35 -31.66
C LEU A 381 -241.05 54.03 -31.40
N ARG A 382 -240.35 52.94 -31.11
CA ARG A 382 -240.94 51.65 -30.73
C ARG A 382 -241.41 51.62 -29.28
N GLU A 383 -240.63 52.17 -28.35
CA GLU A 383 -241.01 52.24 -26.93
C GLU A 383 -242.21 53.15 -26.68
N ALA A 384 -242.33 54.28 -27.39
CA ALA A 384 -243.50 55.15 -27.27
C ALA A 384 -244.79 54.46 -27.75
N GLN A 385 -244.71 53.61 -28.79
CA GLN A 385 -245.83 52.80 -29.25
C GLN A 385 -246.13 51.60 -28.32
N PHE A 386 -245.12 51.02 -27.66
CA PHE A 386 -245.26 49.93 -26.67
C PHE A 386 -245.64 50.43 -25.26
N SER A 387 -245.57 51.74 -25.02
CA SER A 387 -246.19 52.42 -23.88
C SER A 387 -247.69 52.65 -24.05
N ALA A 388 -248.21 52.51 -25.28
CA ALA A 388 -249.33 51.64 -25.52
C ALA A 388 -250.62 51.89 -24.72
N LEU A 389 -251.73 51.46 -25.24
CA LEU A 389 -252.15 50.08 -25.04
C LEU A 389 -251.96 49.52 -23.60
N GLN A 390 -250.84 49.69 -22.86
CA GLN A 390 -250.82 49.44 -21.41
C GLN A 390 -251.76 50.36 -20.61
N MET A 391 -251.84 51.66 -20.94
CA MET A 391 -252.77 52.54 -20.22
C MET A 391 -254.22 52.35 -20.65
N GLN A 392 -254.45 52.00 -21.93
CA GLN A 392 -255.79 51.59 -22.37
C GLN A 392 -256.22 50.25 -21.75
N ILE A 393 -255.31 49.35 -21.35
CA ILE A 393 -255.63 48.13 -20.58
C ILE A 393 -255.98 48.45 -19.12
N LYS A 394 -255.34 49.46 -18.50
CA LYS A 394 -255.70 49.93 -17.14
C LYS A 394 -257.03 50.69 -17.08
N GLY A 395 -257.48 51.25 -18.19
CA GLY A 395 -258.86 51.77 -18.33
C GLY A 395 -259.94 50.72 -18.05
N TYR A 396 -259.65 49.42 -18.28
CA TYR A 396 -260.69 48.38 -18.17
C TYR A 396 -260.69 47.64 -16.82
N GLN A 397 -259.61 47.66 -16.03
CA GLN A 397 -259.53 46.90 -14.77
C GLN A 397 -260.19 47.60 -13.58
N ASN A 398 -260.13 48.92 -13.48
CA ASN A 398 -260.75 49.62 -12.34
C ASN A 398 -262.26 49.79 -12.50
N VAL A 399 -262.73 49.95 -13.74
CA VAL A 399 -264.16 49.86 -14.07
C VAL A 399 -264.69 48.44 -13.78
N LEU A 400 -263.84 47.40 -13.83
CA LEU A 400 -264.21 46.02 -13.44
C LEU A 400 -264.23 45.80 -11.92
N THR A 401 -263.41 46.48 -11.12
CA THR A 401 -263.54 46.46 -9.64
C THR A 401 -264.71 47.31 -9.16
N GLU A 402 -265.01 48.44 -9.83
CA GLU A 402 -266.25 49.21 -9.62
C GLU A 402 -267.50 48.36 -9.88
N ILE A 403 -267.42 47.34 -10.75
CA ILE A 403 -268.54 46.44 -11.04
C ILE A 403 -268.56 45.19 -10.13
N GLN A 404 -267.42 44.69 -9.62
CA GLN A 404 -267.39 43.54 -8.68
C GLN A 404 -267.74 43.89 -7.23
N GLU A 405 -267.52 45.13 -6.77
CA GLU A 405 -268.13 45.59 -5.51
C GLU A 405 -269.63 45.90 -5.68
N LEU A 406 -270.08 46.28 -6.88
CA LEU A 406 -271.51 46.40 -7.19
C LEU A 406 -272.22 45.04 -7.32
N LEU A 407 -271.54 43.96 -7.72
CA LEU A 407 -272.12 42.59 -7.83
C LEU A 407 -272.00 41.73 -6.54
N LYS A 408 -271.23 42.15 -5.53
CA LYS A 408 -271.35 41.64 -4.14
C LYS A 408 -272.35 42.44 -3.30
N ASN A 409 -272.85 43.56 -3.82
CA ASN A 409 -273.88 44.35 -3.15
C ASN A 409 -275.31 44.03 -3.62
N GLU A 410 -275.53 43.27 -4.69
CA GLU A 410 -276.86 42.71 -5.01
C GLU A 410 -276.67 41.45 -5.92
N GLU A 411 -276.89 40.17 -5.59
CA GLU A 411 -277.26 39.38 -4.40
C GLU A 411 -278.42 39.86 -3.51
N ALA A 412 -279.29 40.72 -4.04
CA ALA A 412 -280.67 40.88 -3.56
C ALA A 412 -281.73 40.30 -4.52
N ALA A 413 -281.37 39.81 -5.72
CA ALA A 413 -282.28 39.00 -6.54
C ALA A 413 -281.54 38.17 -7.62
N GLY A 414 -281.66 36.84 -7.55
CA GLY A 414 -281.59 35.89 -8.69
C GLY A 414 -280.21 35.52 -9.25
#